data_AF-A0A3D1SFG1-F1
#
_entry.id   AF-A0A3D1SFG1-F1
#
_cell.length_a   1.000
_cell.length_b   1.000
_cell.length_c   1.000
_cell.angle_alpha   90.00
_cell.angle_beta   90.00
_cell.angle_gamma   90.00
#
_symmetry.space_group_name_H-M   'P 1'
#
loop_
_entity.id
_entity.type
_entity.pdbx_description
1 polymer ?
#
loop_
_entity_poly.entity_id
_entity_poly.type
_entity_poly.pdbx_seq_one_letter_code
_entity_poly.pdbx_strand_id
1 'polypeptide(L)' 'MNFEYYPRGVCSRKMIFDIENGVVEDLKVEGGCSGNLQG' A
#
# COMPACT_ATOMS: atom_id res chain seq x y z
N MET A 1 -8.68 0.62 11.72
CA MET A 1 -9.72 0.15 10.75
C MET A 1 -8.98 -0.30 9.50
N ASN A 2 -9.23 -1.53 9.01
CA ASN A 2 -8.46 -2.11 7.91
C ASN A 2 -9.08 -1.83 6.55
N PHE A 3 -8.27 -1.31 5.62
CA PHE A 3 -8.69 -0.94 4.27
C PHE A 3 -7.88 -1.68 3.22
N GLU A 4 -8.57 -2.07 2.14
CA GLU A 4 -7.93 -2.59 0.94
C GLU A 4 -8.15 -1.63 -0.23
N TYR A 5 -7.06 -1.30 -0.93
CA TYR A 5 -7.08 -0.44 -2.10
C TYR A 5 -6.31 -1.08 -3.26
N TYR A 6 -6.90 -1.01 -4.45
CA TYR A 6 -6.33 -1.52 -5.70
C TYR A 6 -6.00 -0.33 -6.59
N PRO A 7 -4.76 0.18 -6.54
CA PRO A 7 -4.38 1.39 -7.24
C PRO A 7 -4.37 1.16 -8.76
N ARG A 8 -4.61 2.23 -9.53
CA ARG A 8 -4.59 2.20 -10.99
C ARG A 8 -3.50 3.15 -11.50
N GLY A 9 -2.78 2.75 -12.55
CA GLY A 9 -1.72 3.56 -13.15
C GLY A 9 -0.37 3.51 -12.42
N VAL A 10 -0.21 2.62 -11.45
CA VAL A 10 1.07 2.32 -10.77
C VAL A 10 1.34 0.81 -10.85
N CYS A 11 2.58 0.37 -10.62
CA CYS A 11 2.89 -1.07 -10.69
C CYS A 11 2.46 -1.86 -9.44
N SER A 12 2.27 -1.21 -8.28
CA SER A 12 1.74 -1.85 -7.07
C SER A 12 0.36 -2.46 -7.33
N ARG A 13 0.10 -3.67 -6.83
CA ARG A 13 -1.16 -4.38 -7.13
C ARG A 13 -2.22 -4.19 -6.05
N LYS A 14 -1.81 -4.18 -4.79
CA LYS A 14 -2.70 -4.05 -3.64
C LYS A 14 -2.02 -3.27 -2.53
N MET A 15 -2.79 -2.45 -1.84
CA MET A 15 -2.39 -1.72 -0.65
C MET A 15 -3.36 -2.08 0.47
N ILE A 16 -2.82 -2.53 1.59
CA ILE A 16 -3.55 -2.85 2.82
C ILE A 16 -3.04 -1.87 3.86
N PHE A 17 -3.92 -1.12 4.50
CA PHE A 17 -3.50 -0.14 5.50
C PHE A 17 -4.53 0.02 6.60
N ASP A 18 -4.02 0.39 7.78
CA ASP A 18 -4.83 0.68 8.95
C ASP A 18 -4.85 2.17 9.24
N ILE A 19 -6.06 2.73 9.37
CA ILE A 19 -6.25 4.13 9.78
C ILE A 19 -6.80 4.18 11.21
N GLU A 20 -6.14 4.99 12.04
CA GLU A 20 -6.59 5.40 13.37
C GLU A 20 -6.49 6.92 13.50
N ASN A 21 -7.59 7.59 13.90
CA ASN A 21 -7.64 9.04 14.07
C ASN A 21 -7.16 9.88 12.85
N GLY A 22 -7.31 9.34 11.64
CA GLY A 22 -6.87 9.98 10.40
C GLY A 22 -5.37 9.80 10.09
N VAL A 23 -4.64 9.03 10.90
CA VAL A 23 -3.24 8.66 10.69
C VAL A 23 -3.18 7.23 10.16
N VAL A 24 -2.31 6.99 9.17
CA VAL A 24 -2.01 5.64 8.70
C VAL A 24 -0.96 5.05 9.64
N GLU A 25 -1.37 4.07 10.44
CA GLU A 25 -0.50 3.42 11.43
C GLU A 25 0.32 2.29 10.80
N ASP A 26 -0.27 1.55 9.85
CA ASP A 26 0.42 0.50 9.09
C ASP A 26 0.05 0.56 7.61
N LEU A 27 1.02 0.25 6.75
CA LEU A 27 0.84 0.14 5.30
C LEU A 27 1.65 -1.03 4.76
N LYS A 28 0.94 -2.01 4.19
CA LYS A 28 1.49 -3.10 3.42
C LYS A 28 1.14 -2.95 1.95
N VAL A 29 2.16 -2.93 1.10
CA VAL A 29 2.00 -2.95 -0.35
C VAL A 29 2.31 -4.36 -0.85
N GLU A 30 1.34 -5.00 -1.49
CA GLU A 30 1.49 -6.34 -2.05
C GLU A 30 1.54 -6.32 -3.57
N GLY A 31 2.53 -7.04 -4.10
CA GLY A 31 2.80 -7.12 -5.53
C GLY A 31 3.35 -5.82 -6.10
N GLY A 32 4.08 -5.94 -7.19
CA GLY A 32 4.71 -4.82 -7.85
C GLY A 32 5.80 -5.27 -8.79
N CYS A 33 6.39 -4.29 -9.46
CA CYS A 33 7.60 -4.45 -10.24
C CYS A 33 8.78 -4.36 -9.29
N SER A 34 9.93 -4.90 -9.70
CA SER A 34 11.19 -4.53 -9.06
C SER A 34 11.35 -3.01 -9.13
N GLY A 35 11.44 -2.36 -7.97
CA GLY A 35 11.33 -0.92 -7.83
C GLY A 35 12.56 -0.30 -7.22
N ASN A 36 12.70 1.02 -7.36
CA ASN A 36 13.88 1.79 -6.93
C ASN A 36 14.10 1.81 -5.39
N LEU A 37 13.15 1.30 -4.60
CA LEU A 37 13.25 1.24 -3.14
C LEU A 37 13.88 -0.06 -2.62
N GLN A 38 14.39 -0.92 -3.51
CA GLN A 38 15.13 -2.14 -3.15
C GLN A 38 16.61 -1.87 -2.79
N GLY A 39 16.96 -0.62 -2.48
CA GLY A 39 18.32 -0.19 -2.13
C GLY A 39 18.75 -0.62 -0.74
#